data_AF-A0A914E406-F1
#
_entry.id   AF-A0A914E406-F1
#
_cell.length_a   1.000
_cell.length_b   1.000
_cell.length_c   1.000
_cell.angle_alpha   90.00
_cell.angle_beta   90.00
_cell.angle_gamma   90.00
#
_symmetry.space_group_name_H-M   'P 1'
#
loop_
_entity.id
_entity.type
_entity.pdbx_description
1 polymer ?
#
loop_
_entity_poly.entity_id
_entity_poly.type
_entity_poly.pdbx_seq_one_letter_code
_entity_poly.pdbx_strand_id
1 'polypeptide(L)'
;MHVADIPFVFAWSGIGDGPARDANIALANFFSDAWTNFAKTGKPTNDSSWNPAISLYDKMEYMEISANRTMKSGYRTLDQVQFNRILPLYVGELPPSMPDYNNGSVVPTQAPTPIPTKSDYDNSSVVSTQASTPIPTQSNDCPSIMSNGILSCLTILLIQQIFKTF
;
A
#
# COMPACT_ATOMS: atom_id res chain seq x y z
N MET A 1 -7.27 -1.00 -8.20
CA MET A 1 -7.30 -2.47 -8.13
C MET A 1 -6.80 -2.84 -6.74
N HIS A 2 -7.64 -3.43 -5.90
CA HIS A 2 -7.21 -3.96 -4.60
C HIS A 2 -6.31 -5.18 -4.87
N VAL A 3 -5.25 -5.41 -4.08
CA VAL A 3 -4.40 -6.61 -4.20
C VAL A 3 -3.47 -6.66 -5.43
N ALA A 4 -3.11 -5.52 -6.01
CA ALA A 4 -2.24 -5.50 -7.21
C ALA A 4 -0.77 -5.93 -6.92
N ASP A 5 -0.37 -5.96 -5.66
CA ASP A 5 0.96 -6.27 -5.15
C ASP A 5 1.20 -7.77 -4.91
N ILE A 6 0.15 -8.55 -4.61
CA ILE A 6 0.27 -9.98 -4.31
C ILE A 6 1.05 -10.77 -5.35
N PRO A 7 0.82 -10.62 -6.68
CA PRO A 7 1.57 -11.38 -7.66
C PRO A 7 3.09 -11.18 -7.49
N PHE A 8 3.52 -9.95 -7.24
CA PHE A 8 4.94 -9.59 -7.13
C PHE A 8 5.60 -10.19 -5.90
N VAL A 9 4.87 -10.32 -4.78
CA VAL A 9 5.37 -10.97 -3.56
C VAL A 9 5.64 -12.46 -3.78
N PHE A 10 4.80 -13.13 -4.57
CA PHE A 10 4.94 -14.56 -4.84
C PHE A 10 5.74 -14.90 -6.11
N ALA A 11 6.34 -13.89 -6.75
CA ALA A 11 7.05 -14.03 -8.03
C ALA A 11 6.23 -14.85 -9.06
N TRP A 12 4.92 -14.59 -9.13
CA TRP A 12 4.01 -15.38 -9.96
C TRP A 12 4.44 -15.35 -11.44
N SER A 13 4.56 -16.53 -12.05
CA SER A 13 5.14 -16.69 -13.41
C SER A 13 4.35 -15.98 -14.52
N GLY A 14 3.06 -15.72 -14.32
CA GLY A 14 2.20 -14.96 -15.24
C GLY A 14 2.35 -13.43 -15.20
N ILE A 15 3.27 -12.87 -14.41
CA ILE A 15 3.51 -11.41 -14.31
C ILE A 15 4.20 -10.82 -15.57
N GLY A 16 4.63 -11.69 -16.48
CA GLY A 16 5.55 -11.36 -17.57
C GLY A 16 4.97 -11.30 -18.97
N ASP A 17 3.65 -11.39 -19.18
CA ASP A 17 3.13 -11.33 -20.55
C ASP A 17 2.92 -9.87 -20.98
N GLY A 18 3.72 -9.39 -21.94
CA GLY A 18 3.57 -8.07 -22.57
C GLY A 18 4.84 -7.20 -22.60
N PRO A 19 4.73 -5.95 -23.08
CA PRO A 19 5.87 -5.06 -23.29
C PRO A 19 6.57 -4.63 -21.99
N ALA A 20 5.92 -4.78 -20.83
CA ALA A 20 6.47 -4.45 -19.52
C ALA A 20 7.08 -5.66 -18.78
N ARG A 21 7.27 -6.80 -19.47
CA ARG A 21 7.75 -8.07 -18.87
C ARG A 21 8.98 -7.88 -17.98
N ASP A 22 10.04 -7.29 -18.53
CA ASP A 22 11.33 -7.20 -17.84
C ASP A 22 11.26 -6.28 -16.63
N ALA A 23 10.51 -5.17 -16.74
CA ALA A 23 10.27 -4.25 -15.63
C ALA A 23 9.47 -4.95 -14.51
N ASN A 24 8.46 -5.74 -14.87
CA ASN A 24 7.66 -6.47 -13.89
C ASN A 24 8.46 -7.59 -13.20
N ILE A 25 9.32 -8.30 -13.93
CA ILE A 25 10.24 -9.31 -13.37
C ILE A 25 11.22 -8.64 -12.40
N ALA A 26 11.82 -7.52 -12.80
CA ALA A 26 12.72 -6.76 -11.93
C ALA A 26 12.02 -6.28 -10.65
N LEU A 27 10.75 -5.87 -10.76
CA LEU A 27 9.94 -5.46 -9.62
C LEU A 27 9.62 -6.64 -8.70
N ALA A 28 9.24 -7.79 -9.25
CA ALA A 28 8.96 -9.01 -8.49
C ALA A 28 10.20 -9.50 -7.73
N ASN A 29 11.36 -9.51 -8.38
CA ASN A 29 12.64 -9.86 -7.74
C ASN A 29 12.95 -8.92 -6.57
N PHE A 30 12.79 -7.60 -6.78
CA PHE A 30 12.98 -6.62 -5.71
C PHE A 30 12.03 -6.86 -4.53
N PHE A 31 10.75 -7.11 -4.77
CA PHE A 31 9.79 -7.38 -3.69
C PHE A 31 10.14 -8.65 -2.91
N SER A 32 10.48 -9.72 -3.62
CA SER A 32 10.88 -11.01 -3.01
C SER A 32 12.13 -10.84 -2.15
N ASP A 33 13.15 -10.16 -2.66
CA ASP A 33 14.38 -9.86 -1.93
C ASP A 33 14.10 -8.98 -0.71
N ALA A 34 13.29 -7.93 -0.88
CA ALA A 34 12.96 -7.02 0.20
C ALA A 34 12.21 -7.72 1.34
N TRP A 35 11.22 -8.53 1.02
CA TRP A 35 10.50 -9.36 1.99
C TRP A 35 11.41 -10.38 2.66
N THR A 36 12.29 -11.03 1.89
CA THR A 36 13.24 -12.01 2.41
C THR A 36 14.25 -11.36 3.37
N ASN A 37 14.80 -10.20 3.01
CA ASN A 37 15.72 -9.46 3.87
C ASN A 37 15.02 -8.98 5.14
N PHE A 38 13.79 -8.48 5.01
CA PHE A 38 12.99 -8.07 6.16
C PHE A 38 12.73 -9.24 7.11
N ALA A 39 12.34 -10.41 6.59
CA ALA A 39 12.14 -11.61 7.41
C ALA A 39 13.44 -12.08 8.12
N LYS A 40 14.59 -11.94 7.46
CA LYS A 40 15.89 -12.36 8.01
C LYS A 40 16.49 -11.38 9.02
N THR A 41 16.35 -10.08 8.78
CA THR A 41 17.15 -9.04 9.45
C THR A 41 16.32 -7.89 10.04
N GLY A 42 15.01 -7.87 9.80
CA GLY A 42 14.14 -6.74 10.12
C GLY A 42 14.33 -5.52 9.21
N LYS A 43 15.18 -5.60 8.17
CA LYS A 43 15.43 -4.53 7.21
C LYS A 43 15.12 -4.99 5.78
N PRO A 44 14.31 -4.26 5.00
CA PRO A 44 13.97 -4.66 3.64
C PRO A 44 15.15 -4.50 2.66
N THR A 45 16.09 -3.58 2.91
CA THR A 45 17.29 -3.44 2.09
C THR A 45 18.56 -3.50 2.94
N ASN A 46 19.63 -4.04 2.38
CA ASN A 46 20.92 -4.17 3.08
C ASN A 46 21.70 -2.86 3.12
N ASP A 47 21.42 -1.94 2.19
CA ASP A 47 22.08 -0.64 2.03
C ASP A 47 21.37 0.49 2.79
N SER A 48 20.28 0.20 3.50
CA SER A 48 19.43 1.19 4.18
C SER A 48 18.80 2.24 3.24
N SER A 49 18.69 1.95 1.94
CA SER A 49 17.95 2.81 1.00
C SER A 49 16.45 2.89 1.30
N TRP A 50 15.90 1.91 2.02
CA TRP A 50 14.53 1.92 2.50
C TRP A 50 14.51 2.20 4.01
N ASN A 51 14.15 3.44 4.35
CA ASN A 51 14.07 3.89 5.74
C ASN A 51 12.76 3.41 6.42
N PRO A 52 12.79 3.16 7.73
CA PRO A 52 11.58 2.85 8.48
C PRO A 52 10.59 4.01 8.42
N ALA A 53 9.29 3.69 8.42
CA ALA A 53 8.24 4.69 8.49
C ALA A 53 8.24 5.35 9.87
N ILE A 54 8.77 6.57 9.97
CA ILE A 54 8.72 7.36 11.20
C ILE A 54 7.56 8.35 11.06
N SER A 55 6.57 8.25 11.94
CA SER A 55 5.49 9.24 12.01
C SER A 55 5.99 10.48 12.74
N LEU A 56 6.61 11.40 12.01
CA LEU A 56 6.97 12.72 12.50
C LEU A 56 5.98 13.73 11.91
N TYR A 57 5.12 14.30 12.76
CA TYR A 57 4.26 15.44 12.39
C TYR A 57 3.43 15.21 11.11
N ASP A 58 2.69 14.09 11.04
CA ASP A 58 1.85 13.71 9.89
C ASP A 58 2.61 13.50 8.57
N LYS A 59 3.94 13.43 8.60
CA LYS A 59 4.77 13.09 7.43
C LYS A 59 5.30 11.67 7.58
N MET A 60 4.52 10.72 7.09
CA MET A 60 4.99 9.34 6.94
C MET A 60 5.83 9.23 5.67
N GLU A 61 7.08 8.83 5.82
CA GLU A 61 7.92 8.41 4.70
C GLU A 61 7.54 7.00 4.26
N TYR A 62 7.57 6.76 2.95
CA TYR A 62 7.27 5.47 2.35
C TYR A 62 8.15 5.25 1.12
N MET A 63 8.42 3.98 0.80
CA MET A 63 9.05 3.62 -0.46
C MET A 63 7.98 3.58 -1.55
N GLU A 64 8.12 4.41 -2.58
CA GLU A 64 7.31 4.24 -3.78
C GLU A 64 7.86 3.11 -4.62
N ILE A 65 7.03 2.08 -4.79
CA ILE A 65 7.41 0.88 -5.52
C ILE A 65 6.97 1.04 -6.98
N SER A 66 7.87 1.63 -7.76
CA SER A 66 7.72 1.84 -9.20
C SER A 66 8.98 1.35 -9.95
N ALA A 67 9.08 1.62 -11.25
CA ALA A 67 10.31 1.34 -12.00
C ALA A 67 11.54 2.02 -11.36
N ASN A 68 11.34 3.23 -10.82
CA ASN A 68 12.32 3.96 -10.03
C ASN A 68 11.91 3.91 -8.56
N ARG A 69 12.67 3.16 -7.77
CA ARG A 69 12.43 3.01 -6.34
C ARG A 69 12.96 4.24 -5.61
N THR A 70 12.06 5.02 -5.04
CA THR A 70 12.42 6.25 -4.34
C THR A 70 11.63 6.39 -3.05
N MET A 71 12.29 6.82 -1.98
CA MET A 71 11.61 7.27 -0.77
C MET A 71 10.81 8.54 -1.10
N LYS A 72 9.55 8.55 -0.71
CA LYS A 72 8.63 9.70 -0.80
C LYS A 72 8.05 10.00 0.58
N SER A 73 7.50 11.19 0.73
CA SER A 73 6.83 11.64 1.96
C SER A 73 5.40 12.03 1.69
N GLY A 74 4.53 11.91 2.69
CA GLY A 74 3.17 12.43 2.63
C GLY A 74 2.23 11.53 1.82
N TYR A 75 2.26 10.22 2.10
CA TYR A 75 1.33 9.28 1.50
C TYR A 75 -0.11 9.66 1.83
N ARG A 76 -0.87 10.11 0.82
CA ARG A 76 -2.31 10.42 0.94
C ARG A 76 -2.66 11.31 2.15
N THR A 77 -1.93 12.41 2.35
CA THR A 77 -2.12 13.31 3.50
C THR A 77 -3.55 13.79 3.67
N LEU A 78 -4.24 14.14 2.57
CA LEU A 78 -5.64 14.57 2.61
C LEU A 78 -6.58 13.44 3.07
N ASP A 79 -6.44 12.24 2.52
CA ASP A 79 -7.25 11.09 2.91
C ASP A 79 -6.99 10.75 4.39
N GLN A 80 -5.75 10.80 4.85
CA GLN A 80 -5.42 10.56 6.26
C GLN A 80 -6.11 11.55 7.19
N VAL A 81 -6.13 12.84 6.86
CA VAL A 81 -6.88 13.85 7.63
C VAL A 81 -8.38 13.56 7.58
N GLN A 82 -8.92 13.27 6.40
CA GLN A 82 -10.35 13.00 6.23
C GLN A 82 -10.80 11.75 7.01
N PHE A 83 -10.10 10.63 6.88
CA PHE A 83 -10.50 9.36 7.49
C PHE A 83 -10.13 9.29 8.98
N ASN A 84 -8.98 9.83 9.40
CA ASN A 84 -8.53 9.69 10.79
C ASN A 84 -8.97 10.84 11.69
N ARG A 85 -9.24 12.04 11.15
CA ARG A 85 -9.64 13.21 11.95
C ARG A 85 -11.07 13.63 11.70
N ILE A 86 -11.47 13.75 10.43
CA ILE A 86 -12.78 14.33 10.09
C ILE A 86 -13.90 13.31 10.25
N LEU A 87 -13.74 12.10 9.69
CA LEU A 87 -14.79 11.09 9.66
C LEU A 87 -15.28 10.69 11.06
N PRO A 88 -14.40 10.46 12.07
CA PRO A 88 -14.85 10.16 13.44
C PRO A 88 -15.71 11.27 14.06
N LEU A 89 -15.55 12.54 13.66
CA LEU A 89 -16.40 13.65 14.13
C LEU A 89 -17.84 13.54 13.62
N TYR A 90 -18.04 12.91 12.46
CA TYR A 90 -19.36 12.75 11.84
C TYR A 90 -20.03 11.41 12.16
N VAL A 91 -19.25 10.33 12.31
CA VAL A 91 -19.79 8.98 12.50
C VAL A 91 -19.72 8.47 13.94
N GLY A 92 -19.05 9.20 14.84
CA GLY A 92 -18.74 8.75 16.19
C GLY A 92 -17.54 7.80 16.23
N GLU A 93 -17.35 7.13 17.37
CA GLU A 93 -16.30 6.11 17.51
C GLU A 93 -16.60 4.89 16.62
N LEU A 94 -15.64 4.48 15.80
CA LEU A 94 -15.70 3.26 14.98
C LEU A 94 -14.70 2.22 15.51
N PRO A 95 -15.13 0.96 15.71
CA PRO A 95 -16.52 0.50 15.66
C PRO A 95 -17.37 1.13 16.78
N PRO A 96 -18.70 1.28 16.58
CA PRO A 96 -19.57 1.79 17.64
C PRO A 96 -19.39 0.92 18.89
N SER A 97 -19.32 1.55 20.07
CA SER A 97 -19.31 0.84 21.34
C SER A 97 -20.48 -0.15 21.35
N MET A 98 -20.19 -1.45 21.38
CA MET A 98 -21.26 -2.43 21.52
C MET A 98 -22.01 -2.13 22.81
N PRO A 99 -23.36 -2.13 22.80
CA PRO A 99 -24.10 -1.96 24.03
C PRO A 99 -23.65 -3.03 25.02
N ASP A 100 -23.32 -2.62 26.25
CA ASP A 100 -22.95 -3.53 27.33
C ASP A 100 -24.13 -4.46 27.64
N TYR A 101 -24.15 -5.64 27.01
CA TYR A 101 -25.23 -6.62 27.20
C TYR A 101 -25.26 -7.22 28.61
N ASN A 102 -24.24 -6.98 29.42
CA ASN A 102 -24.08 -7.61 30.73
C ASN A 102 -24.91 -6.98 31.86
N ASN A 103 -25.64 -5.87 31.63
CA ASN A 103 -26.27 -5.16 32.76
C ASN A 103 -27.77 -4.87 32.65
N GLY A 104 -28.52 -5.54 31.77
CA GLY A 104 -30.00 -5.54 31.77
C GLY A 104 -30.71 -4.18 31.72
N SER A 105 -29.95 -3.09 31.56
CA SER A 105 -30.41 -1.72 31.64
C SER A 105 -30.29 -1.16 30.24
N VAL A 106 -31.42 -1.09 29.56
CA VAL A 106 -31.56 -0.40 28.29
C VAL A 106 -31.40 1.09 28.59
N VAL A 107 -30.15 1.57 28.64
CA VAL A 107 -29.90 3.01 28.70
C VAL A 107 -30.40 3.59 27.38
N PRO A 108 -31.35 4.54 27.38
CA PRO A 108 -31.83 5.14 26.16
C PRO A 108 -30.65 5.75 25.43
N THR A 109 -30.48 5.36 24.16
CA THR A 109 -29.56 6.00 23.23
C THR A 109 -29.69 7.51 23.36
N GLN A 110 -28.66 8.17 23.89
CA GLN A 110 -28.60 9.62 23.92
C GLN A 110 -28.82 10.12 22.48
N ALA A 111 -29.79 11.03 22.33
CA ALA A 111 -30.06 11.66 21.04
C ALA A 111 -28.76 12.23 20.48
N PRO A 112 -28.50 12.09 19.17
CA PRO A 112 -27.26 12.55 18.56
C PRO A 112 -27.02 14.01 18.93
N THR A 113 -25.85 14.28 19.50
CA THR A 113 -25.39 15.64 19.80
C THR A 113 -25.52 16.48 18.53
N PRO A 114 -26.10 17.69 18.59
CA PRO A 114 -26.27 18.54 17.42
C PRO A 114 -24.94 18.71 16.69
N ILE A 115 -24.93 18.37 15.40
CA ILE A 115 -23.75 18.52 14.54
C ILE A 115 -23.37 20.02 14.52
N PRO A 116 -22.13 20.40 14.86
CA PRO A 116 -21.69 21.78 14.75
C PRO A 116 -21.86 22.28 13.31
N THR A 117 -22.42 23.48 13.18
CA THR A 117 -22.82 24.04 11.89
C THR A 117 -21.58 24.57 11.15
N LYS A 118 -21.61 24.52 9.82
CA LYS A 118 -20.50 24.80 8.88
C LYS A 118 -19.73 26.12 9.11
N SER A 119 -20.27 27.07 9.87
CA SER A 119 -19.63 28.36 10.17
C SER A 119 -18.38 28.27 11.05
N ASP A 120 -18.13 27.14 11.71
CA ASP A 120 -17.07 27.06 12.73
C ASP A 120 -15.69 26.66 12.17
N TYR A 121 -15.59 26.33 10.88
CA TYR A 121 -14.36 25.76 10.28
C TYR A 121 -13.62 26.67 9.28
N ASP A 122 -14.08 27.90 9.05
CA ASP A 122 -13.60 28.75 7.94
C ASP A 122 -12.20 29.39 8.12
N ASN A 123 -11.36 28.92 9.04
CA ASN A 123 -10.07 29.57 9.34
C ASN A 123 -8.80 28.72 9.09
N SER A 124 -8.86 27.69 8.25
CA SER A 124 -7.66 26.92 7.86
C SER A 124 -7.34 27.06 6.37
N SER A 125 -6.61 28.11 6.01
CA SER A 125 -6.09 28.33 4.65
C SER A 125 -4.97 27.32 4.34
N VAL A 126 -5.29 26.24 3.65
CA VAL A 126 -4.29 25.34 3.05
C VAL A 126 -4.08 25.75 1.61
N VAL A 127 -2.97 26.44 1.35
CA VAL A 127 -2.48 26.76 0.01
C VAL A 127 -2.01 25.47 -0.67
N SER A 128 -2.71 25.07 -1.73
CA SER A 128 -2.34 23.94 -2.58
C SER A 128 -1.65 24.44 -3.84
N THR A 129 -0.35 24.19 -3.95
CA THR A 129 0.42 24.43 -5.18
C THR A 129 0.66 23.08 -5.87
N GLN A 130 -0.15 22.78 -6.89
CA GLN A 130 0.10 21.66 -7.80
C GLN A 130 0.98 22.14 -8.96
N ALA A 131 2.18 21.57 -9.07
CA ALA A 131 3.01 21.69 -10.26
C ALA A 131 2.73 20.49 -11.18
N SER A 132 2.36 20.77 -12.43
CA SER A 132 2.11 19.78 -13.48
C SER A 132 3.40 19.49 -14.25
N THR A 133 3.83 18.23 -14.30
CA THR A 133 4.95 17.79 -15.14
C THR A 133 4.43 17.02 -16.36
N PRO A 134 5.01 17.20 -17.56
CA PRO A 134 4.56 16.53 -18.78
C PRO A 134 5.10 15.10 -18.93
N ILE A 135 4.28 14.26 -19.57
CA ILE A 135 4.53 12.85 -19.90
C ILE A 135 5.36 12.74 -21.19
N PRO A 136 6.47 11.99 -21.24
CA PRO A 136 7.14 11.68 -22.50
C PRO A 136 6.54 10.46 -23.20
N THR A 137 6.33 10.60 -24.51
CA THR A 137 5.94 9.56 -25.45
C THR A 137 7.13 8.64 -25.76
N GLN A 138 6.98 7.31 -25.62
CA GLN A 138 7.95 6.32 -26.09
C GLN A 138 7.40 5.51 -27.26
N SER A 139 8.24 5.38 -28.29
CA SER A 139 8.00 4.67 -29.54
C SER A 139 8.22 3.16 -29.40
N ASN A 140 7.37 2.39 -30.08
CA ASN A 140 7.45 0.94 -30.17
C ASN A 140 8.41 0.51 -31.28
N ASP A 141 9.41 -0.30 -30.96
CA ASP A 141 10.05 -1.22 -31.90
C ASP A 141 10.28 -2.56 -31.19
N CYS A 142 9.89 -3.64 -31.87
CA CYS A 142 9.82 -5.01 -31.35
C CYS A 142 10.62 -5.95 -32.27
N PRO A 143 11.37 -6.91 -31.72
CA PRO A 143 11.62 -8.15 -32.45
C PRO A 143 11.13 -9.38 -31.67
N SER A 144 10.44 -10.23 -32.42
CA SER A 144 10.05 -11.61 -32.11
C SER A 144 11.25 -12.54 -31.91
N ILE A 145 11.21 -13.46 -30.94
CA ILE A 145 11.83 -14.81 -30.99
C ILE A 145 11.14 -15.76 -29.98
N MET A 146 11.12 -17.05 -30.35
CA MET A 146 10.25 -18.15 -29.93
C MET A 146 10.63 -18.93 -28.65
N SER A 147 9.60 -19.63 -28.11
CA SER A 147 9.57 -21.00 -27.56
C SER A 147 10.50 -21.40 -26.40
N ASN A 148 9.89 -21.83 -25.28
CA ASN A 148 9.97 -23.23 -24.78
C ASN A 148 9.19 -23.37 -23.46
N GLY A 149 8.00 -23.98 -23.54
CA GLY A 149 7.29 -24.51 -22.39
C GLY A 149 7.87 -25.86 -21.99
N ILE A 150 8.14 -26.05 -20.69
CA ILE A 150 8.21 -27.32 -19.92
C ILE A 150 8.75 -27.05 -18.49
N LEU A 151 9.27 -25.85 -18.18
CA LEU A 151 9.88 -25.58 -16.86
C LEU A 151 8.94 -25.16 -15.72
N SER A 152 7.60 -25.17 -15.91
CA SER A 152 6.67 -24.57 -14.95
C SER A 152 6.12 -25.51 -13.86
N CYS A 153 6.30 -26.83 -13.98
CA CYS A 153 5.74 -27.77 -12.99
C CYS A 153 6.68 -28.11 -11.82
N LEU A 154 8.00 -27.92 -11.97
CA LEU A 154 8.95 -28.29 -10.91
C LEU A 154 9.05 -27.25 -9.79
N THR A 155 8.78 -25.97 -10.07
CA THR A 155 8.93 -24.88 -9.09
C THR A 155 7.80 -24.85 -8.05
N ILE A 156 6.59 -25.31 -8.41
CA ILE A 156 5.44 -25.32 -7.49
C ILE A 156 5.60 -26.39 -6.40
N LEU A 157 6.25 -27.52 -6.70
CA LEU A 157 6.48 -28.60 -5.74
C LEU A 157 7.56 -28.26 -4.69
N LEU A 158 8.51 -27.38 -5.02
CA LEU A 158 9.58 -27.01 -4.09
C LEU A 158 9.09 -26.03 -2.99
N ILE A 159 8.14 -25.15 -3.31
CA ILE A 159 7.62 -24.16 -2.37
C ILE A 159 6.75 -24.81 -1.28
N GLN A 160 6.00 -25.88 -1.59
CA GLN A 160 5.19 -26.58 -0.58
C GLN A 160 6.03 -27.39 0.43
N GLN A 161 7.26 -27.77 0.10
CA GLN A 161 8.15 -28.48 1.04
C GLN A 161 8.72 -27.54 2.10
N ILE A 162 9.09 -26.31 1.72
CA ILE A 162 9.72 -25.34 2.63
C ILE A 162 8.76 -24.89 3.74
N PHE A 163 7.46 -24.78 3.47
CA PHE A 163 6.47 -24.38 4.49
C PHE A 163 6.03 -25.49 5.44
N LYS A 164 6.45 -26.75 5.24
CA LYS A 164 6.16 -27.85 6.19
C LYS A 164 7.23 -28.02 7.27
N THR A 165 8.34 -27.30 7.18
CA THR A 165 9.49 -27.44 8.08
C THR A 165 9.64 -26.30 9.09
N PHE A 166 8.76 -25.29 9.02
CA PHE A 166 8.61 -24.22 10.01
C PHE A 166 7.24 -24.33 10.67
#